data_AF-A0A947FMQ1-F1
#
_entry.id   AF-A0A947FMQ1-F1
#
_cell.length_a   1.000
_cell.length_b   1.000
_cell.length_c   1.000
_cell.angle_alpha   90.00
_cell.angle_beta   90.00
_cell.angle_gamma   90.00
#
_symmetry.space_group_name_H-M   'P 1'
#
loop_
_entity.id
_entity.type
_entity.pdbx_description
1 polymer ?
#
loop_
_entity_poly.entity_id
_entity_poly.type
_entity_poly.pdbx_seq_one_letter_code
_entity_poly.pdbx_strand_id
1 'polypeptide(L)' 'YQEGDFLAFGPETRGLPQDIREARGMGHCLRLPMLQDSRSMNLSNAVSVIVYEGWRQLDFKNSF' A
#
# COMPACT_ATOMS: atom_id res chain seq x y z
N TYR A 1 -9.67 2.44 5.45
CA TYR A 1 -10.06 1.76 4.20
C TYR A 1 -11.57 1.63 4.16
N GLN A 2 -12.15 1.74 2.97
CA GLN A 2 -13.57 1.58 2.69
C GLN A 2 -13.76 0.63 1.50
N GLU A 3 -14.93 0.01 1.39
CA GLU A 3 -15.25 -0.79 0.21
C GLU A 3 -15.23 0.09 -1.05
N GLY A 4 -14.59 -0.40 -2.10
CA GLY A 4 -14.38 0.35 -3.34
C GLY A 4 -13.10 1.18 -3.39
N ASP A 5 -12.29 1.20 -2.31
CA ASP A 5 -10.95 1.81 -2.34
C ASP A 5 -10.03 1.09 -3.33
N PHE A 6 -9.21 1.86 -4.05
CA PHE A 6 -8.18 1.35 -4.95
C PHE A 6 -6.79 1.56 -4.36
N LEU A 7 -5.98 0.50 -4.39
CA LEU A 7 -4.60 0.52 -3.94
C LEU A 7 -3.67 0.40 -5.16
N ALA A 8 -2.93 1.46 -5.44
CA ALA A 8 -1.96 1.49 -6.52
C ALA A 8 -0.56 1.18 -5.99
N PHE A 9 0.15 0.28 -6.66
CA PHE A 9 1.53 -0.06 -6.34
C PHE A 9 2.41 0.14 -7.57
N GLY A 10 3.57 0.75 -7.36
CA GLY A 10 4.56 0.93 -8.42
C GLY A 10 5.53 -0.24 -8.52
N PRO A 11 6.33 -0.30 -9.60
CA PRO A 11 7.35 -1.32 -9.77
C PRO A 11 8.39 -1.31 -8.64
N GLU A 12 8.95 -2.47 -8.30
CA GLU A 12 9.93 -2.64 -7.20
C GLU A 12 11.12 -1.68 -7.26
N THR A 13 11.59 -1.39 -8.48
CA THR A 13 12.80 -0.59 -8.70
C THR A 13 12.56 0.92 -8.69
N ARG A 14 11.36 1.37 -9.05
CA ARG A 14 11.07 2.78 -9.33
C ARG A 14 9.94 3.37 -8.49
N GLY A 15 9.10 2.52 -7.89
CA GLY A 15 7.91 2.96 -7.16
C GLY A 15 6.88 3.64 -8.08
N LEU A 16 5.91 4.32 -7.47
CA LEU A 16 4.93 5.09 -8.23
C LEU A 16 5.57 6.34 -8.83
N PRO A 17 5.24 6.69 -10.09
CA PRO A 17 5.60 7.96 -10.69
C PRO A 17 5.24 9.16 -9.79
N GLN A 18 6.12 10.17 -9.75
CA GLN A 18 5.99 11.31 -8.84
C GLN A 18 4.72 12.13 -9.11
N ASP A 19 4.37 12.31 -10.38
CA ASP A 19 3.12 12.92 -10.85
C ASP A 19 1.87 12.22 -10.29
N ILE A 20 1.85 10.89 -10.25
CA ILE A 20 0.74 10.12 -9.66
C ILE A 20 0.67 10.34 -8.15
N ARG A 21 1.82 10.37 -7.46
CA ARG A 21 1.90 10.61 -6.02
C ARG A 21 1.44 12.03 -5.64
N GLU A 22 1.83 13.02 -6.43
CA GLU A 22 1.48 14.43 -6.20
C GLU A 22 0.02 14.72 -6.57
N ALA A 23 -0.49 14.14 -7.67
CA ALA A 23 -1.87 14.34 -8.13
C ALA A 23 -2.92 13.88 -7.11
N ARG A 24 -2.59 12.90 -6.26
CA ARG A 24 -3.50 12.38 -5.22
C ARG A 24 -3.32 13.07 -3.87
N GLY A 25 -2.29 13.88 -3.70
CA GLY A 25 -1.96 14.53 -2.42
C GLY A 25 -1.32 13.57 -1.41
N MET A 26 -0.44 14.11 -0.55
CA MET A 26 0.35 13.31 0.40
C MET A 26 -0.51 12.51 1.40
N GLY A 27 -1.74 12.94 1.68
CA GLY A 27 -2.68 12.22 2.57
C GLY A 27 -3.14 10.86 2.06
N HIS A 28 -2.98 10.60 0.75
CA HIS A 28 -3.31 9.32 0.11
C HIS A 28 -2.06 8.48 -0.22
N CYS A 29 -0.87 8.95 0.18
CA CYS A 29 0.38 8.20 0.03
C CYS A 29 0.66 7.41 1.31
N LEU A 30 0.48 6.09 1.25
CA LEU A 30 0.79 5.18 2.35
C LEU A 30 2.27 4.75 2.32
N ARG A 31 2.87 4.59 3.50
CA ARG A 31 4.22 4.04 3.66
C ARG A 31 4.21 2.95 4.72
N LEU A 32 4.77 1.78 4.39
CA LEU A 32 5.02 0.73 5.38
C LEU A 32 6.13 1.17 6.35
N PRO A 33 5.91 1.10 7.67
CA PRO A 33 6.98 1.31 8.63
C PRO A 33 8.11 0.30 8.40
N MET A 34 9.34 0.80 8.31
CA MET A 34 10.55 -0.01 8.12
C MET A 34 11.65 0.53 9.02
N LEU A 35 12.54 -0.34 9.48
CA LEU A 35 13.72 0.07 10.25
C LEU A 35 14.63 0.95 9.40
N GLN A 36 15.39 1.82 10.07
CA GLN A 36 16.44 2.61 9.42
C GLN A 36 17.42 1.67 8.69
N ASP A 37 17.88 2.09 7.51
CA ASP A 37 18.82 1.36 6.63
C ASP A 37 18.32 -0.01 6.10
N SER A 38 17.01 -0.28 6.20
CA SER A 38 16.42 -1.47 5.58
C SER A 38 16.43 -1.37 4.06
N ARG A 39 16.66 -2.52 3.40
CA ARG A 39 16.46 -2.65 1.94
C ARG A 39 14.98 -2.62 1.61
N SER A 40 14.64 -2.21 0.38
CA SER A 40 13.27 -2.26 -0.13
C SER A 40 12.65 -3.64 0.08
N MET A 41 11.41 -3.64 0.57
CA MET A 41 10.61 -4.85 0.70
C MET A 41 10.20 -5.34 -0.69
N ASN A 42 10.15 -6.66 -0.87
CA ASN A 42 9.59 -7.24 -2.09
C ASN A 42 8.13 -6.77 -2.29
N LEU A 43 7.75 -6.54 -3.54
CA LEU A 43 6.46 -5.94 -3.85
C LEU A 43 5.28 -6.82 -3.43
N SER A 44 5.35 -8.14 -3.59
CA SER A 44 4.23 -9.01 -3.19
C SER A 44 4.03 -9.02 -1.67
N ASN A 45 5.12 -8.95 -0.89
CA ASN A 45 5.04 -8.81 0.56
C ASN A 45 4.41 -7.46 0.96
N ALA A 46 4.83 -6.37 0.31
CA ALA A 46 4.26 -5.04 0.58
C ALA A 46 2.76 -4.99 0.25
N VAL A 47 2.36 -5.54 -0.91
CA VAL A 47 0.95 -5.66 -1.31
C VAL A 47 0.17 -6.48 -0.28
N SER A 48 0.70 -7.64 0.11
CA SER A 48 0.04 -8.53 1.07
C SER A 48 -0.23 -7.84 2.39
N VAL A 49 0.75 -7.14 2.96
CA VAL A 49 0.59 -6.43 4.24
C VAL A 49 -0.49 -5.36 4.14
N ILE A 50 -0.48 -4.54 3.09
CA ILE A 50 -1.45 -3.45 2.92
C ILE A 50 -2.87 -4.00 2.67
N VAL A 51 -3.01 -5.03 1.83
CA VAL A 51 -4.30 -5.65 1.55
C VAL A 51 -4.90 -6.28 2.81
N TYR A 52 -4.10 -7.03 3.58
CA TYR A 52 -4.60 -7.63 4.82
C TYR A 52 -4.93 -6.60 5.89
N GLU A 53 -4.19 -5.49 6.00
CA GLU A 53 -4.56 -4.40 6.90
C GLU A 53 -5.87 -3.73 6.47
N GLY A 54 -6.04 -3.48 5.17
CA GLY A 54 -7.29 -2.96 4.63
C GLY A 54 -8.47 -3.90 4.88
N TRP A 55 -8.27 -5.19 4.64
CA TRP A 55 -9.30 -6.21 4.87
C TRP A 55 -9.61 -6.37 6.36
N ARG A 56 -8.60 -6.29 7.24
CA ARG A 56 -8.77 -6.28 8.70
C ARG A 56 -9.62 -5.10 9.18
N GLN A 57 -9.43 -3.90 8.61
CA GLN A 57 -10.26 -2.73 8.92
C GLN A 57 -11.69 -2.85 8.38
N LEU A 58 -11.90 -3.72 7.38
CA LEU A 58 -13.21 -4.11 6.86
C LEU A 58 -13.73 -5.40 7.53
N ASP A 59 -13.26 -5.70 8.74
CA ASP A 59 -13.68 -6.85 9.56
C ASP A 59 -13.57 -8.22 8.86
N PHE A 60 -12.60 -8.35 7.94
CA PHE A 60 -12.41 -9.55 7.12
C PHE A 60 -13.71 -10.05 6.46
N LYS A 61 -14.58 -9.15 6.02
CA LYS A 61 -15.84 -9.49 5.33
C LYS A 61 -15.59 -10.52 4.22
N ASN A 62 -16.47 -11.52 4.12
CA ASN A 62 -16.42 -12.63 3.15
C ASN A 62 -15.22 -13.59 3.32
N SER A 63 -14.68 -13.72 4.53
CA SER A 63 -13.62 -14.70 4.85
C SER A 63 -14.12 -16.12 5.11
N PHE A 64 -15.45 -16.34 5.11
CA PHE A 64 -16.11 -17.63 5.32
C PHE A 64 -17.03 -17.97 4.16
#